data_AF-A0A1F8JIP4-F1
#
_entry.id   AF-A0A1F8JIP4-F1
#
_cell.length_a   1.000
_cell.length_b   1.000
_cell.length_c   1.000
_cell.angle_alpha   90.00
_cell.angle_beta   90.00
_cell.angle_gamma   90.00
#
_symmetry.space_group_name_H-M   'P 1'
#
loop_
_entity.id
_entity.type
_entity.pdbx_description
1 polymer ?
#
loop_
_entity_poly.entity_id
_entity_poly.type
_entity_poly.pdbx_seq_one_letter_code
_entity_poly.pdbx_strand_id
1 'polypeptide(L)'
;MSEELDFHPLPFFKKSFHQTVMGSFPSIYKDPPSHTCFVLLPDKDYIAMEITTPDKWKKTDPTVFFIHGLCGSHRSSGLVRLTKKLRKKKIRAIRINLRGCGSGKGKARKLYHGGQSDDIFYAIKKIHSETPDSKMFLVGFSLGANISLKLSAEISIANMKMLHKTIAINPPVDLYSSIKLLGKKENRIYERYFIKLLREDIEYRQKIFRDIAEIKFPDSMSFMEFDNLYTAPVYGFKNNLDYYKRSSSKYLISAIDFKCNILFSEDDPIIKIHSFDRIVLPKNVKLFRTKKGGHIGYITMPTINQSIHWIDNIILQWIFEDL
;
A
#
# COMPACT_ATOMS: atom_id res chain seq x y z
N MET A 1 -11.63 18.24 -9.25
CA MET A 1 -12.84 17.41 -9.44
C MET A 1 -12.40 16.00 -9.75
N SER A 2 -13.05 14.98 -9.18
CA SER A 2 -12.73 13.57 -9.46
C SER A 2 -13.34 13.11 -10.78
N GLU A 3 -12.61 12.32 -11.56
CA GLU A 3 -13.11 11.64 -12.75
C GLU A 3 -13.76 10.31 -12.37
N GLU A 4 -14.98 10.03 -12.85
CA GLU A 4 -15.65 8.76 -12.60
C GLU A 4 -15.26 7.73 -13.65
N LEU A 5 -14.74 6.58 -13.21
CA LEU A 5 -14.42 5.45 -14.07
C LEU A 5 -15.56 4.44 -14.05
N ASP A 6 -15.88 3.92 -15.23
CA ASP A 6 -16.97 2.96 -15.39
C ASP A 6 -16.52 1.54 -14.97
N PHE A 7 -16.92 1.14 -13.77
CA PHE A 7 -16.67 -0.20 -13.22
C PHE A 7 -17.99 -0.89 -12.89
N HIS A 8 -18.23 -2.02 -13.55
CA HIS A 8 -19.39 -2.89 -13.29
C HIS A 8 -18.95 -4.16 -12.57
N PRO A 9 -19.34 -4.36 -11.29
CA PRO A 9 -19.03 -5.58 -10.57
C PRO A 9 -19.80 -6.78 -11.13
N LEU A 10 -19.26 -7.99 -10.94
CA LEU A 10 -20.00 -9.23 -11.23
C LEU A 10 -21.38 -9.23 -10.54
N PRO A 11 -22.46 -9.73 -11.19
CA PRO A 11 -23.82 -9.62 -10.68
C PRO A 11 -24.05 -10.12 -9.24
N PHE A 12 -23.30 -11.14 -8.80
CA PHE A 12 -23.37 -11.71 -7.45
C PHE A 12 -22.33 -11.12 -6.47
N PHE A 13 -21.41 -10.29 -6.95
CA PHE A 13 -20.35 -9.61 -6.17
C PHE A 13 -20.55 -8.08 -6.12
N LYS A 14 -21.80 -7.61 -6.13
CA LYS A 14 -22.14 -6.17 -6.07
C LYS A 14 -21.93 -5.54 -4.70
N LYS A 15 -21.88 -6.34 -3.62
CA LYS A 15 -21.73 -5.84 -2.25
C LYS A 15 -20.26 -5.53 -1.95
N SER A 16 -20.03 -4.37 -1.35
CA SER A 16 -18.73 -3.91 -0.87
C SER A 16 -17.98 -4.96 -0.03
N PHE A 17 -18.69 -5.63 0.89
CA PHE A 17 -18.12 -6.70 1.71
C PHE A 17 -17.51 -7.82 0.86
N HIS A 18 -18.24 -8.32 -0.16
CA HIS A 18 -17.76 -9.39 -1.03
C HIS A 18 -16.54 -8.95 -1.84
N GLN A 19 -16.55 -7.74 -2.41
CA GLN A 19 -15.40 -7.21 -3.15
C GLN A 19 -14.17 -7.07 -2.24
N THR A 20 -14.36 -6.58 -1.01
CA THR A 20 -13.29 -6.40 -0.04
C THR A 20 -12.69 -7.73 0.41
N VAL A 21 -13.51 -8.71 0.76
CA VAL A 21 -13.04 -10.03 1.19
C VAL A 21 -12.42 -10.78 0.02
N MET A 22 -13.06 -10.79 -1.16
CA MET A 22 -12.54 -11.48 -2.35
C MET A 22 -11.18 -10.95 -2.80
N GLY A 23 -10.99 -9.62 -2.79
CA GLY A 23 -9.70 -9.00 -3.10
C GLY A 23 -8.60 -9.34 -2.09
N SER A 24 -8.98 -9.69 -0.86
CA SER A 24 -8.06 -10.00 0.25
C SER A 24 -7.64 -11.47 0.30
N PHE A 25 -8.23 -12.36 -0.51
CA PHE A 25 -7.83 -13.77 -0.50
C PHE A 25 -6.35 -13.93 -0.91
N PRO A 26 -5.65 -14.92 -0.30
CA PRO A 26 -4.30 -15.27 -0.69
C PRO A 26 -4.20 -15.54 -2.20
N SER A 27 -3.02 -15.27 -2.76
CA SER A 27 -2.76 -15.61 -4.15
C SER A 27 -2.87 -17.12 -4.37
N ILE A 28 -3.79 -17.54 -5.24
CA ILE A 28 -3.80 -18.90 -5.80
C ILE A 28 -2.71 -19.10 -6.87
N TYR A 29 -2.10 -18.01 -7.34
CA TYR A 29 -1.03 -18.05 -8.32
C TYR A 29 0.32 -18.31 -7.65
N LYS A 30 1.13 -19.19 -8.27
CA LYS A 30 2.54 -19.36 -7.94
C LYS A 30 3.27 -18.01 -8.01
N ASP A 31 4.09 -17.76 -6.99
CA ASP A 31 4.92 -16.56 -6.89
C ASP A 31 5.86 -16.46 -8.10
N PRO A 32 6.02 -15.27 -8.71
CA PRO A 32 6.95 -15.09 -9.82
C PRO A 32 8.39 -15.28 -9.34
N PRO A 33 9.29 -15.79 -10.21
CA PRO A 33 10.70 -15.94 -9.87
C PRO A 33 11.27 -14.57 -9.47
N SER A 34 11.77 -14.50 -8.24
CA SER A 34 12.22 -13.25 -7.62
C SER A 34 13.50 -13.50 -6.85
N HIS A 35 14.36 -12.48 -6.83
CA HIS A 35 15.51 -12.42 -5.93
C HIS A 35 15.15 -11.55 -4.72
N THR A 36 15.32 -12.09 -3.51
CA THR A 36 15.12 -11.33 -2.27
C THR A 36 16.34 -10.45 -1.99
N CYS A 37 16.12 -9.14 -1.88
CA CYS A 37 17.14 -8.18 -1.47
C CYS A 37 16.74 -7.54 -0.13
N PHE A 38 17.62 -7.57 0.86
CA PHE A 38 17.41 -6.86 2.11
C PHE A 38 17.95 -5.42 2.02
N VAL A 39 17.23 -4.49 2.64
CA VAL A 39 17.62 -3.08 2.74
C VAL A 39 17.80 -2.75 4.21
N LEU A 40 19.03 -2.38 4.58
CA LEU A 40 19.35 -1.89 5.92
C LEU A 40 18.76 -0.50 6.12
N LEU A 41 18.05 -0.31 7.23
CA LEU A 41 17.44 0.95 7.63
C LEU A 41 18.31 1.67 8.67
N PRO A 42 18.14 2.99 8.87
CA PRO A 42 18.95 3.77 9.81
C PRO A 42 18.92 3.25 11.25
N ASP A 43 17.81 2.64 11.67
CA ASP A 43 17.63 2.05 12.99
C ASP A 43 18.10 0.59 13.09
N LYS A 44 18.91 0.14 12.11
CA LYS A 44 19.53 -1.19 12.02
C LYS A 44 18.55 -2.35 11.80
N ASP A 45 17.28 -2.03 11.56
CA ASP A 45 16.29 -2.99 11.05
C ASP A 45 16.50 -3.23 9.55
N TYR A 46 15.88 -4.29 9.04
CA TYR A 46 15.82 -4.56 7.61
C TYR A 46 14.39 -4.69 7.11
N ILE A 47 14.15 -4.20 5.90
CA ILE A 47 13.02 -4.61 5.06
C ILE A 47 13.52 -5.48 3.91
N ALA A 48 12.60 -6.21 3.28
CA ALA A 48 12.92 -7.10 2.17
C ALA A 48 12.17 -6.69 0.90
N MET A 49 12.86 -6.75 -0.23
CA MET A 49 12.31 -6.54 -1.57
C MET A 49 12.35 -7.85 -2.35
N GLU A 50 11.24 -8.23 -2.99
CA GLU A 50 11.25 -9.29 -4.00
C GLU A 50 11.40 -8.66 -5.39
N ILE A 51 12.57 -8.84 -5.99
CA ILE A 51 12.94 -8.27 -7.29
C ILE A 51 12.69 -9.31 -8.38
N THR A 52 11.68 -9.08 -9.21
CA THR A 52 11.43 -9.85 -10.44
C THR A 52 11.96 -9.07 -11.65
N THR A 53 13.10 -9.51 -12.18
CA THR A 53 13.73 -8.92 -13.38
C THR A 53 13.48 -9.83 -14.59
N PRO A 54 12.84 -9.34 -15.66
CA PRO A 54 12.65 -10.10 -16.90
C PRO A 54 13.95 -10.34 -17.67
N ASP A 55 13.98 -11.40 -18.49
CA ASP A 55 15.13 -11.68 -19.36
C ASP A 55 15.33 -10.52 -20.35
N LYS A 56 16.59 -10.11 -20.51
CA LYS A 56 17.06 -8.98 -21.35
C LYS A 56 16.67 -7.58 -20.86
N TRP A 57 16.20 -7.43 -19.62
CA TRP A 57 15.97 -6.12 -19.01
C TRP A 57 17.29 -5.35 -18.84
N LYS A 58 17.31 -4.08 -19.24
CA LYS A 58 18.46 -3.15 -19.18
C LYS A 58 18.28 -2.14 -18.06
N LYS A 59 19.37 -1.52 -17.59
CA LYS A 59 19.32 -0.51 -16.51
C LYS A 59 18.48 0.74 -16.82
N THR A 60 18.24 1.02 -18.10
CA THR A 60 17.39 2.11 -18.60
C THR A 60 15.91 1.71 -18.72
N ASP A 61 15.61 0.41 -18.66
CA ASP A 61 14.24 -0.09 -18.81
C ASP A 61 13.43 0.22 -17.55
N PRO A 62 12.10 0.35 -17.66
CA PRO A 62 11.26 0.77 -16.55
C PRO A 62 11.23 -0.23 -15.39
N THR A 63 11.00 0.32 -14.20
CA THR A 63 10.87 -0.42 -12.94
C THR A 63 9.61 0.01 -12.20
N VAL A 64 8.81 -0.96 -11.74
CA VAL A 64 7.60 -0.71 -10.95
C VAL A 64 7.77 -1.26 -9.55
N PHE A 65 7.61 -0.40 -8.54
CA PHE A 65 7.58 -0.76 -7.13
C PHE A 65 6.14 -1.00 -6.68
N PHE A 66 5.94 -2.05 -5.89
CA PHE A 66 4.65 -2.35 -5.29
C PHE A 66 4.71 -2.35 -3.76
N ILE A 67 3.74 -1.68 -3.13
CA ILE A 67 3.57 -1.62 -1.67
C ILE A 67 2.23 -2.24 -1.30
N HIS A 68 2.26 -3.26 -0.44
CA HIS A 68 1.06 -3.94 0.03
C HIS A 68 0.31 -3.13 1.11
N GLY A 69 -0.95 -3.51 1.34
CA GLY A 69 -1.77 -2.95 2.42
C GLY A 69 -1.47 -3.52 3.80
N LEU A 70 -2.29 -3.14 4.78
CA LEU A 70 -2.20 -3.63 6.16
C LEU A 70 -2.26 -5.17 6.22
N CYS A 71 -1.36 -5.75 7.00
CA CYS A 71 -1.13 -7.19 7.17
C CYS A 71 -0.87 -7.97 5.86
N GLY A 72 -0.48 -7.29 4.78
CA GLY A 72 -0.10 -7.89 3.51
C GLY A 72 1.37 -8.31 3.43
N SER A 73 1.80 -8.70 2.23
CA SER A 73 3.22 -8.96 1.89
C SER A 73 3.41 -8.95 0.37
N HIS A 74 4.63 -9.24 -0.11
CA HIS A 74 4.89 -9.51 -1.53
C HIS A 74 3.98 -10.59 -2.14
N ARG A 75 3.39 -11.48 -1.31
CA ARG A 75 2.47 -12.55 -1.74
C ARG A 75 1.02 -12.11 -1.88
N SER A 76 0.70 -10.86 -1.57
CA SER A 76 -0.64 -10.31 -1.79
C SER A 76 -1.06 -10.54 -3.25
N SER A 77 -2.28 -11.04 -3.46
CA SER A 77 -2.73 -11.57 -4.75
C SER A 77 -2.59 -10.57 -5.90
N GLY A 78 -2.95 -9.30 -5.68
CA GLY A 78 -2.77 -8.22 -6.67
C GLY A 78 -1.32 -8.00 -7.07
N LEU A 79 -0.40 -7.99 -6.10
CA LEU A 79 1.03 -7.80 -6.35
C LEU A 79 1.61 -8.95 -7.18
N VAL A 80 1.25 -10.19 -6.85
CA VAL A 80 1.67 -11.38 -7.61
C VAL A 80 1.16 -11.33 -9.06
N ARG A 81 -0.14 -11.04 -9.25
CA ARG A 81 -0.76 -10.97 -10.59
C ARG A 81 -0.13 -9.87 -11.44
N LEU A 82 0.00 -8.66 -10.90
CA LEU A 82 0.58 -7.51 -11.61
C LEU A 82 2.04 -7.75 -11.96
N THR A 83 2.83 -8.32 -11.05
CA THR A 83 4.24 -8.68 -11.31
C THR A 83 4.34 -9.66 -12.48
N LYS A 84 3.47 -10.67 -12.55
CA LYS A 84 3.43 -11.62 -13.68
C LYS A 84 3.04 -10.94 -14.99
N LYS A 85 2.07 -10.01 -14.96
CA LYS A 85 1.65 -9.23 -16.15
C LYS A 85 2.77 -8.31 -16.65
N LEU A 86 3.45 -7.61 -15.75
CA LEU A 86 4.61 -6.75 -16.06
C LEU A 86 5.80 -7.54 -16.60
N ARG A 87 6.10 -8.72 -16.02
CA ARG A 87 7.18 -9.59 -16.51
C ARG A 87 6.98 -10.00 -17.97
N LYS A 88 5.74 -10.31 -18.37
CA LYS A 88 5.40 -10.62 -19.78
C LYS A 88 5.61 -9.43 -20.72
N LYS A 89 5.57 -8.20 -20.19
CA LYS A 89 5.81 -6.95 -20.91
C LYS A 89 7.26 -6.45 -20.77
N LYS A 90 8.17 -7.28 -20.25
CA LYS A 90 9.61 -6.96 -20.09
C LYS A 90 9.88 -5.79 -19.13
N ILE A 91 9.00 -5.55 -18.16
CA ILE A 91 9.17 -4.52 -17.12
C ILE A 91 9.61 -5.17 -15.81
N ARG A 92 10.61 -4.60 -15.15
CA ARG A 92 11.05 -5.04 -13.82
C ARG A 92 10.02 -4.65 -12.77
N ALA A 93 9.70 -5.59 -11.88
CA ALA A 93 8.74 -5.38 -10.81
C ALA A 93 9.40 -5.71 -9.47
N ILE A 94 9.28 -4.81 -8.50
CA ILE A 94 9.88 -4.92 -7.17
C ILE A 94 8.78 -4.83 -6.14
N ARG A 95 8.53 -5.91 -5.41
CA ARG A 95 7.51 -5.96 -4.36
C ARG A 95 8.18 -5.72 -3.01
N ILE A 96 7.94 -4.58 -2.41
CA ILE A 96 8.55 -4.20 -1.13
C ILE A 96 7.68 -4.75 0.00
N ASN A 97 8.27 -5.52 0.91
CA ASN A 97 7.64 -5.89 2.16
C ASN A 97 7.89 -4.78 3.19
N LEU A 98 6.81 -4.31 3.83
CA LEU A 98 6.92 -3.46 5.02
C LEU A 98 7.55 -4.26 6.18
N ARG A 99 7.97 -3.57 7.26
CA ARG A 99 8.74 -4.17 8.37
C ARG A 99 8.12 -5.46 8.89
N GLY A 100 8.88 -6.56 8.84
CA GLY A 100 8.49 -7.89 9.31
C GLY A 100 7.42 -8.61 8.48
N CYS A 101 7.08 -8.09 7.30
CA CYS A 101 6.21 -8.80 6.36
C CYS A 101 7.02 -9.71 5.42
N GLY A 102 6.38 -10.78 4.94
CA GLY A 102 6.94 -11.66 3.92
C GLY A 102 8.33 -12.21 4.28
N SER A 103 9.26 -12.11 3.33
CA SER A 103 10.66 -12.53 3.51
C SER A 103 11.44 -11.69 4.53
N GLY A 104 10.91 -10.52 4.91
CA GLY A 104 11.45 -9.66 5.98
C GLY A 104 11.00 -10.06 7.38
N LYS A 105 10.18 -11.11 7.55
CA LYS A 105 9.71 -11.56 8.87
C LYS A 105 10.89 -11.88 9.79
N GLY A 106 10.87 -11.34 11.00
CA GLY A 106 11.94 -11.49 11.99
C GLY A 106 13.21 -10.66 11.70
N LYS A 107 13.16 -9.71 10.74
CA LYS A 107 14.30 -8.84 10.39
C LYS A 107 14.16 -7.39 10.86
N ALA A 108 13.04 -7.06 11.49
CA ALA A 108 12.78 -5.75 12.05
C ALA A 108 12.26 -5.89 13.48
N ARG A 109 12.67 -4.99 14.36
CA ARG A 109 12.27 -4.95 15.77
C ARG A 109 10.92 -4.26 15.94
N LYS A 110 10.64 -3.24 15.10
CA LYS A 110 9.38 -2.49 15.12
C LYS A 110 8.42 -3.00 14.04
N LEU A 111 7.13 -2.99 14.35
CA LEU A 111 6.05 -3.14 13.36
C LEU A 111 5.93 -1.87 12.53
N TYR A 112 5.63 -1.95 11.23
CA TYR A 112 5.39 -0.76 10.40
C TYR A 112 4.09 -0.03 10.80
N HIS A 113 3.97 1.23 10.41
CA HIS A 113 2.74 2.01 10.59
C HIS A 113 2.36 2.77 9.30
N GLY A 114 1.19 3.41 9.29
CA GLY A 114 0.64 4.07 8.10
C GLY A 114 1.40 5.28 7.59
N GLY A 115 2.44 5.73 8.29
CA GLY A 115 3.27 6.88 7.94
C GLY A 115 4.74 6.53 7.67
N GLN A 116 5.07 5.23 7.63
CA GLN A 116 6.43 4.70 7.50
C GLN A 116 6.94 4.80 6.05
N SER A 117 6.99 6.02 5.50
CA SER A 117 7.45 6.29 4.13
C SER A 117 8.97 6.18 3.99
N ASP A 118 9.73 6.48 5.04
CA ASP A 118 11.20 6.45 5.04
C ASP A 118 11.75 5.07 4.66
N ASP A 119 11.12 3.98 5.12
CA ASP A 119 11.54 2.62 4.77
C ASP A 119 11.46 2.40 3.25
N ILE A 120 10.36 2.86 2.63
CA ILE A 120 10.16 2.76 1.18
C ILE A 120 11.15 3.67 0.46
N PHE A 121 11.42 4.87 1.00
CA PHE A 121 12.45 5.77 0.47
C PHE A 121 13.81 5.07 0.39
N TYR A 122 14.28 4.41 1.45
CA TYR A 122 15.57 3.70 1.43
C TYR A 122 15.62 2.57 0.40
N ALA A 123 14.52 1.83 0.23
CA ALA A 123 14.41 0.80 -0.80
C ALA A 123 14.49 1.39 -2.22
N ILE A 124 13.72 2.44 -2.51
CA ILE A 124 13.74 3.08 -3.83
C ILE A 124 15.08 3.76 -4.06
N LYS A 125 15.67 4.43 -3.06
CA LYS A 125 16.99 5.07 -3.15
C LYS A 125 18.08 4.08 -3.54
N LYS A 126 18.08 2.89 -2.95
CA LYS A 126 19.01 1.82 -3.32
C LYS A 126 18.90 1.49 -4.81
N ILE A 127 17.69 1.20 -5.30
CA ILE A 127 17.48 0.82 -6.70
C ILE A 127 17.75 2.00 -7.65
N HIS A 128 17.37 3.22 -7.27
CA HIS A 128 17.66 4.43 -8.04
C HIS A 128 19.16 4.67 -8.21
N SER A 129 19.96 4.43 -7.17
CA SER A 129 21.42 4.55 -7.27
C SER A 129 22.05 3.51 -8.22
N GLU A 130 21.43 2.33 -8.36
CA GLU A 130 21.92 1.26 -9.23
C GLU A 130 21.48 1.43 -10.69
N THR A 131 20.34 2.10 -10.90
CA THR A 131 19.67 2.28 -12.19
C THR A 131 19.06 3.69 -12.31
N PRO A 132 19.88 4.76 -12.35
CA PRO A 132 19.41 6.15 -12.29
C PRO A 132 18.55 6.56 -13.50
N ASP A 133 18.79 5.94 -14.66
CA ASP A 133 18.05 6.25 -15.90
C ASP A 133 16.77 5.43 -16.08
N SER A 134 16.48 4.49 -15.17
CA SER A 134 15.25 3.70 -15.21
C SER A 134 14.06 4.58 -14.87
N LYS A 135 13.03 4.60 -15.73
CA LYS A 135 11.74 5.22 -15.40
C LYS A 135 11.05 4.43 -14.27
N MET A 136 10.97 5.02 -13.06
CA MET A 136 10.47 4.35 -11.86
C MET A 136 9.02 4.71 -11.53
N PHE A 137 8.18 3.70 -11.30
CA PHE A 137 6.78 3.84 -10.92
C PHE A 137 6.56 3.31 -9.51
N LEU A 138 5.75 4.01 -8.71
CA LEU A 138 5.38 3.55 -7.37
C LEU A 138 3.88 3.24 -7.33
N VAL A 139 3.52 1.98 -7.04
CA VAL A 139 2.13 1.54 -6.94
C VAL A 139 1.85 1.06 -5.53
N GLY A 140 0.97 1.75 -4.81
CA GLY A 140 0.55 1.37 -3.47
C GLY A 140 -0.91 0.92 -3.42
N PHE A 141 -1.22 0.01 -2.51
CA PHE A 141 -2.59 -0.46 -2.24
C PHE A 141 -2.97 -0.22 -0.78
N SER A 142 -4.19 0.26 -0.52
CA SER A 142 -4.71 0.44 0.84
C SER A 142 -3.74 1.28 1.69
N LEU A 143 -3.33 0.81 2.87
CA LEU A 143 -2.33 1.47 3.71
C LEU A 143 -1.03 1.77 2.94
N GLY A 144 -0.58 0.86 2.09
CA GLY A 144 0.58 1.06 1.22
C GLY A 144 0.40 2.23 0.24
N ALA A 145 -0.84 2.48 -0.21
CA ALA A 145 -1.17 3.64 -1.04
C ALA A 145 -1.07 4.95 -0.25
N ASN A 146 -1.51 4.99 1.01
CA ASN A 146 -1.32 6.16 1.87
C ASN A 146 0.17 6.45 2.08
N ILE A 147 0.97 5.43 2.39
CA ILE A 147 2.42 5.58 2.58
C ILE A 147 3.09 6.04 1.27
N SER A 148 2.69 5.50 0.11
CA SER A 148 3.19 5.92 -1.20
C SER A 148 2.88 7.38 -1.52
N LEU A 149 1.68 7.86 -1.19
CA LEU A 149 1.31 9.28 -1.37
C LEU A 149 2.11 10.20 -0.44
N LYS A 150 2.26 9.80 0.83
CA LYS A 150 3.11 10.52 1.79
C LYS A 150 4.56 10.62 1.29
N LEU A 151 5.15 9.50 0.88
CA LEU A 151 6.49 9.48 0.29
C LEU A 151 6.59 10.39 -0.94
N SER A 152 5.63 10.30 -1.86
CA SER A 152 5.61 11.09 -3.10
C SER A 152 5.64 12.58 -2.82
N ALA A 153 4.90 13.02 -1.79
CA ALA A 153 4.93 14.41 -1.36
C ALA A 153 6.27 14.79 -0.70
N GLU A 154 6.80 13.95 0.18
CA GLU A 154 8.08 14.20 0.88
C GLU A 154 9.26 14.33 -0.09
N ILE A 155 9.35 13.45 -1.09
CA ILE A 155 10.40 13.55 -2.12
C ILE A 155 10.20 14.77 -3.03
N SER A 156 8.96 15.21 -3.26
CA SER A 156 8.68 16.44 -4.03
C SER A 156 9.12 17.67 -3.25
N ILE A 157 8.82 17.74 -1.95
CA ILE A 157 9.28 18.81 -1.04
C ILE A 157 10.81 18.85 -1.00
N ALA A 158 11.47 17.69 -0.98
CA ALA A 158 12.92 17.58 -1.00
C ALA A 158 13.55 17.75 -2.41
N ASN A 159 12.74 18.04 -3.44
CA ASN A 159 13.15 18.15 -4.84
C ASN A 159 13.95 16.93 -5.37
N MET A 160 13.61 15.73 -4.92
CA MET A 160 14.24 14.48 -5.33
C MET A 160 13.50 13.84 -6.50
N LYS A 161 14.13 13.85 -7.69
CA LYS A 161 13.54 13.33 -8.92
C LYS A 161 13.80 11.83 -9.11
N MET A 162 13.22 11.02 -8.23
CA MET A 162 13.41 9.56 -8.21
C MET A 162 12.26 8.75 -8.81
N LEU A 163 11.05 9.34 -8.89
CA LEU A 163 9.84 8.68 -9.37
C LEU A 163 9.28 9.42 -10.58
N HIS A 164 8.86 8.65 -11.58
CA HIS A 164 8.16 9.16 -12.74
C HIS A 164 6.66 9.35 -12.47
N LYS A 165 6.05 8.36 -11.80
CA LYS A 165 4.62 8.36 -11.49
C LYS A 165 4.28 7.53 -10.26
N THR A 166 3.32 8.02 -9.48
CA THR A 166 2.71 7.27 -8.39
C THR A 166 1.28 6.87 -8.75
N ILE A 167 0.90 5.63 -8.41
CA ILE A 167 -0.46 5.12 -8.52
C ILE A 167 -0.89 4.65 -7.12
N ALA A 168 -1.93 5.28 -6.58
CA ALA A 168 -2.43 5.00 -5.24
C ALA A 168 -3.83 4.41 -5.33
N ILE A 169 -3.97 3.14 -4.92
CA ILE A 169 -5.24 2.42 -4.95
C ILE A 169 -5.86 2.38 -3.56
N ASN A 170 -7.07 2.93 -3.46
CA ASN A 170 -7.85 3.05 -2.24
C ASN A 170 -6.96 3.49 -1.05
N PRO A 171 -6.31 4.67 -1.13
CA PRO A 171 -5.51 5.14 -0.01
C PRO A 171 -6.39 5.69 1.12
N PRO A 172 -6.23 5.23 2.37
CA PRO A 172 -6.83 5.88 3.54
C PRO A 172 -6.09 7.19 3.84
N VAL A 173 -6.30 8.21 2.99
CA VAL A 173 -5.59 9.51 3.08
C VAL A 173 -5.84 10.25 4.39
N ASP A 174 -6.94 9.92 5.07
CA ASP A 174 -7.31 10.36 6.41
C ASP A 174 -7.38 9.16 7.37
N LEU A 175 -6.25 8.81 7.99
CA LEU A 175 -6.16 7.63 8.84
C LEU A 175 -7.14 7.69 10.01
N TYR A 176 -7.35 8.86 10.62
CA TYR A 176 -8.31 9.02 11.71
C TYR A 176 -9.75 8.73 11.26
N SER A 177 -10.13 9.26 10.10
CA SER A 177 -11.45 9.01 9.53
C SER A 177 -11.65 7.54 9.17
N SER A 178 -10.61 6.87 8.65
CA SER A 178 -10.63 5.44 8.32
C SER A 178 -10.75 4.57 9.56
N ILE A 179 -9.97 4.83 10.62
CA ILE A 179 -10.09 4.09 11.88
C ILE A 179 -11.48 4.29 12.52
N LYS A 180 -12.02 5.51 12.49
CA LYS A 180 -13.40 5.76 12.93
C LYS A 180 -14.45 4.99 12.11
N LEU A 181 -14.21 4.78 10.82
CA LEU A 181 -15.10 3.99 9.97
C LEU A 181 -14.99 2.49 10.28
N LEU A 182 -13.78 1.99 10.49
CA LEU A 182 -13.51 0.60 10.88
C LEU A 182 -14.09 0.23 12.24
N GLY A 183 -14.08 1.16 13.20
CA GLY A 183 -14.66 0.97 14.53
C GLY A 183 -16.19 0.97 14.58
N LYS A 184 -16.89 1.21 13.46
CA LYS A 184 -18.35 1.07 13.40
C LYS A 184 -18.77 -0.39 13.55
N LYS A 185 -19.98 -0.62 14.08
CA LYS A 185 -20.51 -1.98 14.35
C LYS A 185 -20.50 -2.86 13.10
N GLU A 186 -20.83 -2.29 11.95
CA GLU A 186 -20.93 -2.99 10.66
C GLU A 186 -19.54 -3.43 10.13
N ASN A 187 -18.47 -2.76 10.56
CA ASN A 187 -17.09 -3.02 10.13
C ASN A 187 -16.24 -3.73 11.19
N ARG A 188 -16.82 -4.05 12.35
CA ARG A 188 -16.10 -4.62 13.50
C ARG A 188 -15.40 -5.95 13.20
N ILE A 189 -15.87 -6.69 12.18
CA ILE A 189 -15.20 -7.90 11.69
C ILE A 189 -13.80 -7.59 11.13
N TYR A 190 -13.64 -6.48 10.42
CA TYR A 190 -12.34 -6.04 9.87
C TYR A 190 -11.41 -5.57 10.98
N GLU A 191 -11.91 -4.76 11.91
CA GLU A 191 -11.12 -4.29 13.06
C GLU A 191 -10.57 -5.46 13.87
N ARG A 192 -11.44 -6.41 14.27
CA ARG A 192 -11.03 -7.60 15.02
C ARG A 192 -9.99 -8.44 14.26
N TYR A 193 -10.20 -8.63 12.96
CA TYR A 193 -9.29 -9.40 12.12
C TYR A 193 -7.88 -8.78 12.08
N PHE A 194 -7.77 -7.49 11.78
CA PHE A 194 -6.47 -6.84 11.71
C PHE A 194 -5.79 -6.70 13.07
N ILE A 195 -6.52 -6.35 14.13
CA ILE A 195 -5.97 -6.28 15.48
C ILE A 195 -5.39 -7.61 15.92
N LYS A 196 -6.08 -8.72 15.64
CA LYS A 196 -5.56 -10.06 15.92
C LYS A 196 -4.20 -10.28 15.23
N LEU A 197 -4.09 -9.99 13.93
CA LEU A 197 -2.85 -10.16 13.18
C LEU A 197 -1.70 -9.27 13.68
N LEU A 198 -2.00 -8.03 14.05
CA LEU A 198 -0.99 -7.10 14.58
C LEU A 198 -0.49 -7.56 15.95
N ARG A 199 -1.37 -8.06 16.82
CA ARG A 199 -1.00 -8.67 18.11
C ARG A 199 -0.11 -9.88 17.91
N GLU A 200 -0.51 -10.82 17.05
CA GLU A 200 0.26 -12.02 16.75
C GLU A 200 1.67 -11.69 16.22
N ASP A 201 1.82 -10.64 15.41
CA ASP A 201 3.13 -10.20 14.92
C ASP A 201 4.00 -9.57 16.03
N ILE A 202 3.40 -8.82 16.95
CA ILE A 202 4.13 -8.26 18.10
C ILE A 202 4.57 -9.35 19.07
N GLU A 203 3.68 -10.29 19.41
CA GLU A 203 3.98 -11.43 20.25
C GLU A 203 5.09 -12.30 19.62
N TYR A 204 5.06 -12.48 18.30
CA TYR A 204 6.15 -13.13 17.57
C TYR A 204 7.48 -12.36 17.72
N ARG A 205 7.47 -11.03 17.58
CA ARG A 205 8.68 -10.20 17.74
C ARG A 205 9.24 -10.25 19.14
N GLN A 206 8.41 -10.24 20.17
CA GLN A 206 8.85 -10.37 21.57
C GLN A 206 9.54 -11.70 21.85
N LYS A 207 9.16 -12.78 21.14
CA LYS A 207 9.84 -14.08 21.22
C LYS A 207 11.20 -14.09 20.50
N ILE A 208 11.31 -13.36 19.39
CA ILE A 208 12.54 -13.30 18.58
C ILE A 208 13.57 -12.31 19.15
N PHE A 209 13.11 -11.14 19.60
CA PHE A 209 13.94 -10.07 20.16
C PHE A 209 13.72 -10.00 21.67
N ARG A 210 14.57 -10.71 22.42
CA ARG A 210 14.44 -10.89 23.88
C ARG A 210 14.52 -9.60 24.68
N ASP A 211 15.07 -8.54 24.10
CA ASP A 211 15.20 -7.22 24.71
C ASP A 211 14.02 -6.28 24.41
N ILE A 212 13.02 -6.73 23.65
CA ILE A 212 11.74 -6.01 23.52
C ILE A 212 10.89 -6.34 24.75
N ALA A 213 10.50 -5.31 25.50
CA ALA A 213 9.62 -5.44 26.65
C ALA A 213 8.31 -6.16 26.28
N GLU A 214 7.82 -7.00 27.19
CA GLU A 214 6.51 -7.64 27.05
C GLU A 214 5.40 -6.58 27.10
N ILE A 215 4.42 -6.70 26.21
CA ILE A 215 3.28 -5.80 26.09
C ILE A 215 2.06 -6.68 26.17
N LYS A 216 1.28 -6.49 27.23
CA LYS A 216 0.03 -7.23 27.43
C LYS A 216 -1.09 -6.48 26.74
N PHE A 217 -1.61 -7.08 25.68
CA PHE A 217 -2.76 -6.54 24.96
C PHE A 217 -4.07 -6.98 25.63
N PRO A 218 -5.04 -6.06 25.81
CA PRO A 218 -6.39 -6.44 26.21
C PRO A 218 -7.02 -7.41 25.21
N ASP A 219 -7.87 -8.33 25.67
CA ASP A 219 -8.54 -9.34 24.81
C ASP A 219 -9.34 -8.71 23.66
N SER A 220 -10.04 -7.61 23.95
CA SER A 220 -10.73 -6.80 22.96
C SER A 220 -10.15 -5.40 22.99
N MET A 221 -9.65 -4.94 21.84
CA MET A 221 -9.19 -3.56 21.67
C MET A 221 -9.53 -3.06 20.27
N SER A 222 -9.77 -1.76 20.19
CA SER A 222 -9.92 -1.01 18.96
C SER A 222 -8.56 -0.65 18.36
N PHE A 223 -8.55 -0.22 17.10
CA PHE A 223 -7.36 0.38 16.49
C PHE A 223 -6.86 1.61 17.24
N MET A 224 -7.77 2.45 17.76
CA MET A 224 -7.37 3.63 18.52
C MET A 224 -6.61 3.26 19.79
N GLU A 225 -7.07 2.23 20.51
CA GLU A 225 -6.38 1.73 21.70
C GLU A 225 -5.05 1.08 21.33
N PHE A 226 -5.00 0.31 20.24
CA PHE A 226 -3.77 -0.33 19.76
C PHE A 226 -2.71 0.71 19.39
N ASP A 227 -3.11 1.71 18.61
CA ASP A 227 -2.20 2.75 18.19
C ASP A 227 -1.75 3.63 19.35
N ASN A 228 -2.58 3.80 20.39
CA ASN A 228 -2.18 4.54 21.58
C ASN A 228 -1.25 3.74 22.49
N LEU A 229 -1.47 2.42 22.60
CA LEU A 229 -0.69 1.52 23.45
C LEU A 229 0.66 1.12 22.83
N TYR A 230 0.70 0.95 21.51
CA TYR A 230 1.88 0.43 20.81
C TYR A 230 2.45 1.42 19.79
N THR A 231 1.69 1.75 18.74
CA THR A 231 2.22 2.51 17.59
C THR A 231 2.78 3.86 18.01
N ALA A 232 2.03 4.63 18.79
CA ALA A 232 2.41 5.95 19.25
C ALA A 232 3.70 5.93 20.09
N PRO A 233 3.79 5.18 21.20
CA PRO A 233 4.99 5.17 22.03
C PRO A 233 6.22 4.59 21.32
N VAL A 234 6.08 3.51 20.53
CA VAL A 234 7.21 2.86 19.83
C VAL A 234 7.88 3.80 18.82
N TYR A 235 7.10 4.71 18.22
CA TYR A 235 7.57 5.67 17.21
C TYR A 235 7.67 7.12 17.73
N GLY A 236 7.48 7.33 19.03
CA GLY A 236 7.62 8.67 19.65
C GLY A 236 6.54 9.67 19.20
N PHE A 237 5.36 9.21 18.83
CA PHE A 237 4.18 10.08 18.68
C PHE A 237 3.61 10.42 20.06
N LYS A 238 3.02 11.61 20.21
CA LYS A 238 2.43 12.03 21.50
C LYS A 238 1.31 11.10 21.95
N ASN A 239 0.49 10.64 21.00
CA ASN A 239 -0.62 9.69 21.17
C ASN A 239 -1.11 9.23 19.78
N ASN A 240 -2.16 8.43 19.74
CA ASN A 240 -2.77 7.97 18.48
C ASN A 240 -3.24 9.12 17.56
N LEU A 241 -3.78 10.22 18.10
CA LEU A 241 -4.25 11.36 17.30
C LEU A 241 -3.09 12.11 16.63
N ASP A 242 -1.97 12.28 17.34
CA ASP A 242 -0.73 12.82 16.77
C ASP A 242 -0.20 11.90 15.66
N TYR A 243 -0.18 10.59 15.90
CA TYR A 243 0.16 9.59 14.90
C TYR A 243 -0.70 9.71 13.64
N TYR A 244 -2.03 9.74 13.78
CA TYR A 244 -2.94 9.85 12.64
C TYR A 244 -2.74 11.15 11.89
N LYS A 245 -2.55 12.28 12.58
CA LYS A 245 -2.31 13.57 11.95
C LYS A 245 -1.03 13.57 11.13
N ARG A 246 0.08 13.09 11.69
CA ARG A 246 1.41 13.09 11.03
C ARG A 246 1.54 12.04 9.93
N SER A 247 0.74 10.96 10.00
CA SER A 247 0.83 9.84 9.05
C SER A 247 -0.22 9.89 7.93
N SER A 248 -1.22 10.77 8.02
CA SER A 248 -2.25 10.93 6.99
C SER A 248 -1.70 11.69 5.78
N SER A 249 -1.73 11.08 4.60
CA SER A 249 -1.23 11.72 3.37
C SER A 249 -2.03 12.94 2.93
N LYS A 250 -3.30 13.09 3.36
CA LYS A 250 -4.16 14.24 2.98
C LYS A 250 -3.54 15.61 3.24
N TYR A 251 -2.64 15.72 4.22
CA TYR A 251 -1.97 16.97 4.57
C TYR A 251 -0.77 17.31 3.67
N LEU A 252 -0.32 16.36 2.84
CA LEU A 252 0.90 16.47 2.06
C LEU A 252 0.68 16.30 0.55
N ILE A 253 -0.43 15.68 0.12
CA ILE A 253 -0.72 15.41 -1.31
C ILE A 253 -0.60 16.65 -2.21
N SER A 254 -0.88 17.85 -1.69
CA SER A 254 -0.75 19.10 -2.44
C SER A 254 0.68 19.43 -2.88
N ALA A 255 1.69 18.84 -2.23
CA ALA A 255 3.09 19.06 -2.54
C ALA A 255 3.64 18.12 -3.63
N ILE A 256 2.88 17.11 -4.07
CA ILE A 256 3.32 16.19 -5.13
C ILE A 256 3.52 16.98 -6.43
N ASP A 257 4.71 16.94 -7.01
CA ASP A 257 5.08 17.76 -8.18
C ASP A 257 5.24 16.96 -9.50
N PHE A 258 4.94 15.66 -9.47
CA PHE A 258 4.99 14.75 -10.62
C PHE A 258 3.67 13.98 -10.79
N LYS A 259 3.55 13.19 -11.87
CA LYS A 259 2.31 12.49 -12.21
C LYS A 259 1.86 11.58 -11.07
N CYS A 260 0.60 11.71 -10.65
CA CYS A 260 0.03 10.84 -9.63
C CYS A 260 -1.42 10.52 -9.96
N ASN A 261 -1.78 9.24 -9.96
CA ASN A 261 -3.16 8.79 -10.12
C ASN A 261 -3.64 8.17 -8.83
N ILE A 262 -4.79 8.61 -8.34
CA ILE A 262 -5.44 8.09 -7.14
C ILE A 262 -6.76 7.45 -7.56
N LEU A 263 -6.99 6.18 -7.20
CA LEU A 263 -8.28 5.52 -7.37
C LEU A 263 -8.90 5.27 -6.00
N PHE A 264 -10.21 5.49 -5.85
CA PHE A 264 -10.96 4.98 -4.72
C PHE A 264 -12.38 4.56 -5.13
N SER A 265 -13.02 3.71 -4.32
CA SER A 265 -14.43 3.35 -4.48
C SER A 265 -15.31 4.11 -3.51
N GLU A 266 -16.47 4.57 -3.95
CA GLU A 266 -17.47 5.22 -3.11
C GLU A 266 -18.09 4.26 -2.08
N ASP A 267 -18.11 2.95 -2.38
CA ASP A 267 -18.64 1.90 -1.49
C ASP A 267 -17.59 1.25 -0.59
N ASP A 268 -16.38 1.82 -0.48
CA ASP A 268 -15.29 1.29 0.33
C ASP A 268 -15.66 1.25 1.84
N PRO A 269 -15.52 0.09 2.53
CA PRO A 269 -15.90 -0.02 3.94
C PRO A 269 -14.82 0.55 4.89
N ILE A 270 -13.64 0.91 4.38
CA ILE A 270 -12.47 1.39 5.13
C ILE A 270 -12.21 2.89 4.87
N ILE A 271 -12.54 3.38 3.68
CA ILE A 271 -12.31 4.77 3.28
C ILE A 271 -13.64 5.49 3.16
N LYS A 272 -13.79 6.62 3.85
CA LYS A 272 -14.99 7.45 3.71
C LYS A 272 -15.00 8.13 2.35
N ILE A 273 -16.15 8.16 1.69
CA ILE A 273 -16.36 8.83 0.39
C ILE A 273 -15.84 10.28 0.38
N HIS A 274 -16.05 11.03 1.46
CA HIS A 274 -15.66 12.43 1.61
C HIS A 274 -14.21 12.64 2.08
N SER A 275 -13.36 11.61 2.05
CA SER A 275 -11.96 11.73 2.49
C SER A 275 -11.13 12.68 1.61
N PHE A 276 -11.61 12.97 0.39
CA PHE A 276 -10.93 13.83 -0.58
C PHE A 276 -11.55 15.22 -0.76
N ASP A 277 -12.75 15.48 -0.24
CA ASP A 277 -13.53 16.70 -0.55
C ASP A 277 -12.83 18.01 -0.19
N ARG A 278 -11.94 17.99 0.80
CA ARG A 278 -11.21 19.16 1.29
C ARG A 278 -9.74 19.17 0.90
N ILE A 279 -9.32 18.30 -0.01
CA ILE A 279 -7.94 18.23 -0.48
C ILE A 279 -7.84 19.00 -1.79
N VAL A 280 -7.01 20.04 -1.80
CA VAL A 280 -6.64 20.74 -3.03
C VAL A 280 -5.58 19.90 -3.75
N LEU A 281 -5.97 19.28 -4.86
CA LEU A 281 -5.08 18.47 -5.67
C LEU A 281 -4.38 19.34 -6.73
N PRO A 282 -3.06 19.23 -6.90
CA PRO A 282 -2.35 19.93 -7.97
C PRO A 282 -2.68 19.29 -9.32
N LYS A 283 -2.42 20.01 -10.43
CA LYS A 283 -2.84 19.59 -11.79
C LYS A 283 -2.27 18.22 -12.22
N ASN A 284 -1.11 17.86 -11.69
CA ASN A 284 -0.42 16.58 -11.94
C ASN A 284 -0.95 15.41 -11.09
N VAL A 285 -1.84 15.66 -10.12
CA VAL A 285 -2.50 14.64 -9.31
C VAL A 285 -3.94 14.48 -9.80
N LYS A 286 -4.24 13.34 -10.43
CA LYS A 286 -5.58 12.97 -10.89
C LYS A 286 -6.27 12.08 -9.88
N LEU A 287 -7.50 12.42 -9.52
CA LEU A 287 -8.36 11.62 -8.65
C LEU A 287 -9.45 10.94 -9.49
N PHE A 288 -9.48 9.62 -9.44
CA PHE A 288 -10.45 8.76 -10.08
C PHE A 288 -11.32 8.09 -9.02
N ARG A 289 -12.61 7.95 -9.32
CA ARG A 289 -13.58 7.28 -8.44
C ARG A 289 -14.38 6.23 -9.19
N THR A 290 -14.81 5.20 -8.49
CA THR A 290 -15.83 4.24 -8.96
C THR A 290 -16.99 4.20 -7.98
N LYS A 291 -18.21 3.96 -8.46
CA LYS A 291 -19.38 3.78 -7.60
C LYS A 291 -19.32 2.51 -6.75
N LYS A 292 -18.62 1.49 -7.26
CA LYS A 292 -18.46 0.16 -6.67
C LYS A 292 -17.02 -0.31 -6.81
N GLY A 293 -16.64 -1.29 -6.00
CA GLY A 293 -15.30 -1.87 -6.03
C GLY A 293 -14.85 -2.45 -4.68
N GLY A 294 -15.57 -2.12 -3.61
CA GLY A 294 -15.13 -2.40 -2.24
C GLY A 294 -13.78 -1.73 -1.96
N HIS A 295 -13.01 -2.32 -1.05
CA HIS A 295 -11.70 -1.77 -0.71
C HIS A 295 -10.61 -2.07 -1.74
N ILE A 296 -10.53 -3.33 -2.20
CA ILE A 296 -9.47 -3.80 -3.13
C ILE A 296 -9.97 -4.89 -4.10
N GLY A 297 -11.29 -5.03 -4.25
CA GLY A 297 -11.88 -6.12 -5.01
C GLY A 297 -11.82 -5.89 -6.51
N TYR A 298 -12.57 -4.88 -6.98
CA TYR A 298 -12.67 -4.51 -8.40
C TYR A 298 -12.83 -5.73 -9.33
N ILE A 299 -13.65 -6.69 -8.93
CA ILE A 299 -13.93 -7.92 -9.68
C ILE A 299 -15.10 -7.70 -10.64
N THR A 300 -14.83 -7.85 -11.93
CA THR A 300 -15.76 -7.59 -13.04
C THR A 300 -15.91 -8.83 -13.94
N MET A 301 -16.85 -8.80 -14.88
CA MET A 301 -16.93 -9.81 -15.92
C MET A 301 -15.72 -9.68 -16.86
N PRO A 302 -14.97 -10.77 -17.14
CA PRO A 302 -13.88 -10.71 -18.10
C PRO A 302 -14.43 -10.48 -19.51
N THR A 303 -13.68 -9.72 -20.31
CA THR A 303 -13.89 -9.56 -21.75
C THR A 303 -12.59 -9.87 -22.48
N ILE A 304 -12.58 -9.82 -23.82
CA ILE A 304 -11.37 -10.11 -24.62
C ILE A 304 -10.20 -9.18 -24.25
N ASN A 305 -10.48 -7.95 -23.81
CA ASN A 305 -9.49 -6.94 -23.42
C ASN A 305 -9.42 -6.68 -21.91
N GLN A 306 -10.22 -7.37 -21.10
CA GLN A 306 -10.38 -7.09 -19.68
C GLN A 306 -10.27 -8.37 -18.86
N SER A 307 -9.25 -8.45 -17.99
CA SER A 307 -9.20 -9.54 -17.00
C SER A 307 -10.27 -9.37 -15.93
N ILE A 308 -10.68 -10.47 -15.28
CA ILE A 308 -11.62 -10.49 -14.15
C ILE A 308 -11.25 -9.50 -13.03
N HIS A 309 -9.96 -9.21 -12.85
CA HIS A 309 -9.47 -8.15 -11.98
C HIS A 309 -9.36 -6.85 -12.79
N TRP A 310 -10.39 -6.02 -12.72
CA TRP A 310 -10.49 -4.77 -13.48
C TRP A 310 -9.32 -3.84 -13.15
N ILE A 311 -9.01 -3.73 -11.86
CA ILE A 311 -7.98 -2.82 -11.36
C ILE A 311 -6.59 -3.11 -11.91
N ASP A 312 -6.28 -4.38 -12.17
CA ASP A 312 -5.01 -4.75 -12.77
C ASP A 312 -4.84 -4.11 -14.16
N ASN A 313 -5.93 -4.00 -14.93
CA ASN A 313 -5.91 -3.44 -16.28
C ASN A 313 -5.70 -1.91 -16.23
N ILE A 314 -6.39 -1.23 -15.31
CA ILE A 314 -6.25 0.23 -15.12
C ILE A 314 -4.85 0.60 -14.67
N ILE A 315 -4.26 -0.14 -13.71
CA ILE A 315 -2.89 0.10 -13.26
C ILE A 315 -1.91 -0.07 -14.42
N LEU A 316 -2.06 -1.14 -15.22
CA LEU A 316 -1.18 -1.37 -16.37
C LEU A 316 -1.36 -0.31 -17.45
N GLN A 317 -2.58 0.11 -17.74
CA GLN A 317 -2.86 1.21 -18.66
C GLN A 317 -2.14 2.48 -18.20
N TRP A 318 -2.30 2.87 -16.94
CA TRP A 318 -1.64 4.06 -16.39
C TRP A 318 -0.12 3.96 -16.36
N ILE A 319 0.46 2.76 -16.26
CA ILE A 319 1.91 2.58 -16.42
C ILE A 319 2.31 2.77 -17.88
N PHE A 320 1.56 2.17 -18.82
CA PHE A 320 1.90 2.15 -20.25
C PHE A 320 1.65 3.47 -20.98
N GLU A 321 0.74 4.33 -20.50
CA GLU A 321 0.56 5.70 -21.01
C GLU A 321 1.85 6.54 -20.93
N ASP A 322 2.81 6.11 -20.10
CA ASP A 322 4.05 6.81 -19.81
C ASP A 322 5.30 6.05 -20.27
N LEU A 323 5.18 4.94 -21.02
CA LEU A 323 6.31 4.15 -21.54
C LEU A 323 6.48 4.33 -23.05
#